data_AF-A0A1V3XIJ8-F1
#
_entry.id   AF-A0A1V3XIJ8-F1
#
_cell.length_a   1.000
_cell.length_b   1.000
_cell.length_c   1.000
_cell.angle_alpha   90.00
_cell.angle_beta   90.00
_cell.angle_gamma   90.00
#
_symmetry.space_group_name_H-M   'P 1'
#
loop_
_entity.id
_entity.type
_entity.pdbx_description
1 polymer ?
#
loop_
_entity_poly.entity_id
_entity_poly.type
_entity_poly.pdbx_seq_one_letter_code
_entity_poly.pdbx_strand_id
1 'polypeptide(L)'
;MDDWSPDDICSTAEPYSTTSNGSAPMLDDSHPYFLVPLAQLVAEGFEQSIDNLAKRLGDAVLFNDVGQRCVTRATAASLFADRAAKQEIERRKRAEANAERRRRRAEQRQQRHEAQRATPPPRPGLPAALATAEYDPERW
;
A
#
# COMPACT_ATOMS: atom_id res chain seq x y z
N MET A 1 -25.60 16.92 -47.37
CA MET A 1 -24.85 17.29 -46.15
C MET A 1 -25.73 16.80 -45.04
N ASP A 2 -25.54 15.53 -44.75
CA ASP A 2 -26.43 14.72 -43.92
C ASP A 2 -25.89 14.75 -42.50
N ASP A 3 -26.76 15.21 -41.61
CA ASP A 3 -26.52 15.47 -40.20
C ASP A 3 -26.44 14.11 -39.47
N TRP A 4 -25.23 13.66 -39.18
CA TRP A 4 -24.99 12.41 -38.46
C TRP A 4 -25.00 12.69 -36.96
N SER A 5 -26.09 12.32 -36.28
CA SER A 5 -26.28 12.45 -34.84
C SER A 5 -25.80 11.18 -34.09
N PRO A 6 -24.86 11.27 -33.13
CA PRO A 6 -24.22 10.11 -32.48
C PRO A 6 -24.96 9.56 -31.24
N ASP A 7 -26.17 10.00 -30.93
CA ASP A 7 -26.79 9.74 -29.62
C ASP A 7 -27.76 8.53 -29.51
N ASP A 8 -27.94 7.72 -30.57
CA ASP A 8 -28.97 6.65 -30.62
C ASP A 8 -28.45 5.20 -30.44
N ILE A 9 -27.44 4.97 -29.60
CA ILE A 9 -27.08 3.60 -29.17
C ILE A 9 -27.03 3.49 -27.65
N CYS A 10 -28.17 3.78 -27.01
CA CYS A 10 -28.44 3.24 -25.68
C CYS A 10 -29.39 2.05 -25.85
N SER A 11 -28.82 0.92 -26.31
CA SER A 11 -29.52 -0.36 -26.37
C SER A 11 -29.66 -0.89 -24.95
N THR A 12 -30.88 -0.82 -24.45
CA THR A 12 -31.34 -1.37 -23.17
C THR A 12 -31.15 -2.89 -23.16
N ALA A 13 -29.96 -3.34 -22.76
CA ALA A 13 -29.71 -4.75 -22.52
C ALA A 13 -30.52 -5.18 -21.30
N GLU A 14 -31.55 -5.99 -21.54
CA GLU A 14 -32.36 -6.61 -20.49
C GLU A 14 -31.47 -7.44 -19.55
N PRO A 15 -31.69 -7.37 -18.22
CA PRO A 15 -30.96 -8.21 -17.28
C PRO A 15 -31.48 -9.63 -17.37
N TYR A 16 -30.73 -10.50 -18.06
CA TYR A 16 -30.90 -11.94 -17.95
C TYR A 16 -30.66 -12.36 -16.49
N SER A 17 -31.77 -12.60 -15.79
CA SER A 17 -31.76 -13.22 -14.47
C SER A 17 -31.39 -14.69 -14.62
N THR A 18 -30.10 -15.00 -14.54
CA THR A 18 -29.64 -16.39 -14.39
C THR A 18 -29.70 -16.78 -12.92
N THR A 19 -30.89 -17.15 -12.43
CA THR A 19 -31.04 -17.95 -11.21
C THR A 19 -30.90 -19.43 -11.56
N SER A 20 -29.68 -19.87 -11.86
CA SER A 20 -29.38 -21.30 -11.82
C SER A 20 -29.06 -21.70 -10.38
N ASN A 21 -30.10 -22.05 -9.62
CA ASN A 21 -29.99 -22.90 -8.44
C ASN A 21 -29.62 -24.33 -8.87
N GLY A 22 -28.49 -24.47 -9.56
CA GLY A 22 -27.77 -25.73 -9.57
C GLY A 22 -26.94 -25.73 -8.31
N SER A 23 -27.37 -26.46 -7.27
CA SER A 23 -26.46 -26.87 -6.20
C SER A 23 -25.31 -27.61 -6.86
N ALA A 24 -24.24 -26.86 -7.17
CA ALA A 24 -22.98 -27.44 -7.56
C ALA A 24 -22.64 -28.46 -6.48
N PRO A 25 -22.17 -29.67 -6.86
CA PRO A 25 -21.67 -30.60 -5.85
C PRO A 25 -20.71 -29.79 -4.98
N MET A 26 -20.93 -29.78 -3.66
CA MET A 26 -19.94 -29.28 -2.72
C MET A 26 -18.75 -30.21 -2.89
N LEU A 27 -17.89 -29.86 -3.84
CA LEU A 27 -16.62 -30.51 -4.04
C LEU A 27 -15.89 -30.25 -2.73
N ASP A 28 -15.68 -31.31 -1.97
CA ASP A 28 -14.87 -31.29 -0.77
C ASP A 28 -13.56 -30.54 -1.10
N ASP A 29 -13.13 -29.61 -0.25
CA ASP A 29 -11.91 -28.81 -0.45
C ASP A 29 -10.65 -29.68 -0.62
N SER A 30 -10.80 -30.98 -0.33
CA SER A 30 -9.84 -32.06 -0.52
C SER A 30 -9.75 -32.61 -1.96
N HIS A 31 -10.57 -32.14 -2.91
CA HIS A 31 -10.55 -32.66 -4.28
C HIS A 31 -9.20 -32.32 -4.97
N PRO A 32 -8.55 -33.27 -5.68
CA PRO A 32 -7.26 -33.06 -6.35
C PRO A 32 -7.21 -31.86 -7.32
N TYR A 33 -8.35 -31.40 -7.83
CA TYR A 33 -8.44 -30.22 -8.71
C TYR A 33 -8.34 -28.88 -7.97
N PHE A 34 -8.39 -28.85 -6.63
CA PHE A 34 -8.28 -27.65 -5.80
C PHE A 34 -6.93 -27.51 -5.10
N LEU A 35 -5.92 -28.25 -5.56
CA LEU A 35 -4.56 -28.14 -5.04
C LEU A 35 -3.80 -27.04 -5.77
N VAL A 36 -3.19 -26.15 -5.00
CA VAL A 36 -2.31 -25.08 -5.50
C VAL A 36 -0.86 -25.51 -5.27
N PRO A 37 -0.03 -25.61 -6.32
CA PRO A 37 1.38 -25.97 -6.17
C PRO A 37 2.15 -24.94 -5.34
N LEU A 38 3.00 -25.40 -4.42
CA LEU A 38 3.85 -24.50 -3.63
C LEU A 38 4.79 -23.67 -4.51
N ALA A 39 5.21 -24.20 -5.66
CA ALA A 39 6.02 -23.46 -6.63
C ALA A 39 5.32 -22.17 -7.11
N GLN A 40 3.99 -22.22 -7.30
CA GLN A 40 3.21 -21.06 -7.69
C GLN A 40 3.19 -20.02 -6.56
N LEU A 41 3.01 -20.44 -5.31
CA LEU A 41 3.06 -19.53 -4.16
C LEU A 41 4.45 -18.91 -3.96
N VAL A 42 5.52 -19.66 -4.22
CA VAL A 42 6.88 -19.10 -4.19
C VAL A 42 7.08 -18.06 -5.30
N ALA A 43 6.57 -18.30 -6.52
CA ALA A 43 6.60 -17.33 -7.61
C ALA A 43 5.83 -16.04 -7.28
N GLU A 44 4.72 -16.16 -6.54
CA GLU A 44 3.97 -15.03 -5.96
C GLU A 44 4.71 -14.35 -4.79
N GLY A 45 5.93 -14.77 -4.46
CA GLY A 45 6.79 -14.15 -3.45
C GLY A 45 6.40 -14.46 -2.00
N PHE A 46 5.71 -15.57 -1.73
CA PHE A 46 5.35 -15.94 -0.34
C PHE A 46 6.52 -16.42 0.48
N GLU A 47 7.58 -16.89 -0.17
CA GLU A 47 8.82 -17.36 0.43
C GLU A 47 9.93 -17.40 -0.64
N GLN A 48 11.19 -17.48 -0.22
CA GLN A 48 12.34 -17.56 -1.16
C GLN A 48 12.50 -18.95 -1.80
N SER A 49 12.02 -20.01 -1.13
CA SER A 49 12.15 -21.38 -1.61
C SER A 49 10.95 -22.23 -1.21
N ILE A 50 10.70 -23.28 -2.01
CA ILE A 50 9.62 -24.24 -1.77
C ILE A 50 9.84 -24.97 -0.44
N ASP A 51 11.09 -25.30 -0.10
CA ASP A 51 11.40 -26.01 1.16
C ASP A 51 11.10 -25.15 2.39
N ASN A 52 11.41 -23.85 2.34
CA ASN A 52 11.09 -22.95 3.45
C ASN A 52 9.58 -22.79 3.60
N LEU A 53 8.86 -22.67 2.47
CA LEU A 53 7.41 -22.57 2.49
C LEU A 53 6.77 -23.85 3.03
N ALA A 54 7.27 -25.01 2.60
CA ALA A 54 6.80 -26.30 3.07
C ALA A 54 7.05 -26.48 4.58
N LYS A 55 8.24 -26.13 5.08
CA LYS A 55 8.55 -26.15 6.53
C LYS A 55 7.63 -25.24 7.33
N ARG A 56 7.29 -24.06 6.79
CA ARG A 56 6.40 -23.11 7.44
C ARG A 56 4.96 -23.62 7.53
N LEU A 57 4.52 -24.37 6.52
CA LEU A 57 3.15 -24.88 6.42
C LEU A 57 2.96 -26.25 7.10
N GLY A 58 4.02 -27.02 7.29
CA GLY A 58 3.99 -28.29 8.02
C GLY A 58 2.98 -29.27 7.42
N ASP A 59 2.04 -29.71 8.26
CA ASP A 59 1.05 -30.74 7.92
C ASP A 59 0.00 -30.29 6.89
N ALA A 60 -0.06 -28.99 6.56
CA ALA A 60 -0.93 -28.48 5.50
C ALA A 60 -0.39 -28.78 4.08
N VAL A 61 0.84 -29.31 3.96
CA VAL A 61 1.43 -29.67 2.67
C VAL A 61 0.96 -31.06 2.26
N LEU A 62 0.32 -31.11 1.10
CA LEU A 62 -0.15 -32.35 0.46
C LEU A 62 0.72 -32.67 -0.76
N PHE A 63 0.72 -33.93 -1.18
CA PHE A 63 1.34 -34.35 -2.43
C PHE A 63 0.27 -34.66 -3.46
N ASN A 64 0.39 -34.08 -4.65
CA ASN A 64 -0.47 -34.44 -5.79
C ASN A 64 -0.03 -35.80 -6.39
N ASP A 65 -0.82 -36.36 -7.30
CA ASP A 65 -0.59 -37.66 -7.97
C ASP A 65 0.75 -37.73 -8.72
N VAL A 66 1.30 -36.57 -9.11
CA VAL A 66 2.60 -36.44 -9.79
C VAL A 66 3.75 -36.21 -8.79
N GLY A 67 3.49 -36.28 -7.49
CA GLY A 67 4.49 -36.07 -6.42
C GLY A 67 4.86 -34.61 -6.16
N GLN A 68 4.08 -33.65 -6.67
CA GLN A 68 4.31 -32.24 -6.40
C GLN A 68 3.77 -31.83 -5.03
N ARG A 69 4.51 -30.99 -4.30
CA ARG A 69 4.05 -30.38 -3.05
C ARG A 69 3.04 -29.29 -3.34
N CYS A 70 1.84 -29.45 -2.80
CA CYS A 70 0.72 -28.56 -2.97
C CYS A 70 0.07 -28.21 -1.62
N VAL A 71 -0.81 -27.23 -1.64
CA VAL A 71 -1.71 -26.90 -0.53
C VAL A 71 -3.14 -26.82 -1.04
N THR A 72 -4.12 -26.90 -0.16
CA THR A 72 -5.51 -26.66 -0.57
C THR A 72 -5.70 -25.20 -0.97
N ARG A 73 -6.69 -24.96 -1.84
CA ARG A 73 -7.09 -23.61 -2.24
C ARG A 73 -7.51 -22.76 -1.04
N ALA A 74 -8.15 -23.35 -0.04
CA ALA A 74 -8.50 -22.67 1.21
C ALA A 74 -7.26 -22.16 1.95
N THR A 75 -6.23 -23.00 2.11
CA THR A 75 -4.96 -22.58 2.71
C THR A 75 -4.28 -21.49 1.89
N ALA A 76 -4.24 -21.62 0.57
CA ALA A 76 -3.69 -20.59 -0.30
C ALA A 76 -4.45 -19.25 -0.16
N ALA A 77 -5.79 -19.29 -0.14
CA ALA A 77 -6.64 -18.11 0.03
C ALA A 77 -6.36 -17.42 1.38
N SER A 78 -6.20 -18.20 2.46
CA SER A 78 -5.81 -17.66 3.76
C SER A 78 -4.45 -16.94 3.71
N LEU A 79 -3.46 -17.49 3.01
CA LEU A 79 -2.16 -16.82 2.85
C LEU A 79 -2.27 -15.49 2.11
N PHE A 80 -3.07 -15.43 1.04
CA PHE A 80 -3.33 -14.19 0.31
C PHE A 80 -4.07 -13.16 1.17
N ALA A 81 -5.07 -13.59 1.95
CA ALA A 81 -5.80 -12.73 2.86
C ALA A 81 -4.86 -12.14 3.94
N ASP A 82 -4.00 -12.96 4.52
CA ASP A 82 -3.00 -12.52 5.50
C ASP A 82 -2.02 -11.50 4.92
N ARG A 83 -1.57 -11.72 3.68
CA ARG A 83 -0.72 -10.76 2.97
C ARG A 83 -1.44 -9.44 2.75
N ALA A 84 -2.68 -9.48 2.26
CA ALA A 84 -3.48 -8.28 2.01
C ALA A 84 -3.70 -7.49 3.30
N ALA A 85 -4.01 -8.16 4.41
CA ALA A 85 -4.16 -7.53 5.72
C ALA A 85 -2.85 -6.86 6.19
N LYS A 86 -1.71 -7.53 6.04
CA LYS A 86 -0.39 -6.94 6.37
C LYS A 86 -0.06 -5.72 5.52
N GLN A 87 -0.31 -5.80 4.21
CA GLN A 87 -0.10 -4.67 3.29
C GLN A 87 -0.99 -3.48 3.64
N GLU A 88 -2.25 -3.72 4.02
CA GLU A 88 -3.15 -2.65 4.44
C GLU A 88 -2.66 -1.93 5.71
N ILE A 89 -2.24 -2.70 6.72
CA ILE A 89 -1.66 -2.15 7.95
C ILE A 89 -0.42 -1.32 7.63
N GLU A 90 0.47 -1.84 6.78
CA GLU A 90 1.69 -1.13 6.42
C GLU A 90 1.39 0.15 5.62
N ARG A 91 0.44 0.08 4.69
CA ARG A 91 -0.04 1.24 3.93
C ARG A 91 -0.57 2.32 4.86
N ARG A 92 -1.39 1.94 5.85
CA ARG A 92 -1.92 2.86 6.86
C ARG A 92 -0.81 3.51 7.69
N LYS A 93 0.14 2.71 8.20
CA LYS A 93 1.29 3.23 8.96
C LYS A 93 2.13 4.20 8.13
N ARG A 94 2.37 3.90 6.85
CA ARG A 94 3.09 4.79 5.94
C ARG A 94 2.33 6.09 5.69
N ALA A 95 1.00 6.02 5.54
CA ALA A 95 0.15 7.20 5.39
C ALA A 95 0.18 8.10 6.64
N GLU A 96 0.05 7.52 7.83
CA GLU A 96 0.12 8.22 9.12
C GLU A 96 1.50 8.89 9.31
N ALA A 97 2.58 8.16 9.08
CA ALA A 97 3.94 8.69 9.18
C ALA A 97 4.19 9.83 8.18
N ASN A 98 3.64 9.74 6.96
CA ASN A 98 3.77 10.80 5.97
C ASN A 98 2.94 12.05 6.35
N ALA A 99 1.74 11.86 6.90
CA ALA A 99 0.90 12.96 7.39
C ALA A 99 1.59 13.72 8.52
N GLU A 100 2.15 13.02 9.51
CA GLU A 100 2.91 13.61 10.61
C GLU A 100 4.15 14.37 10.10
N ARG A 101 4.89 13.78 9.16
CA ARG A 101 6.06 14.42 8.56
C ARG A 101 5.69 15.68 7.78
N ARG A 102 4.53 15.71 7.12
CA ARG A 102 3.99 16.91 6.45
C ARG A 102 3.59 17.99 7.46
N ARG A 103 2.96 17.61 8.57
CA ARG A 103 2.56 18.54 9.64
C ARG A 103 3.78 19.25 10.24
N ARG A 104 4.81 18.50 10.65
CA ARG A 104 6.05 19.08 11.20
C ARG A 104 6.74 20.03 10.22
N ARG A 105 6.75 19.70 8.92
CA ARG A 105 7.31 20.58 7.88
C ARG A 105 6.51 21.87 7.72
N ALA A 106 5.19 21.81 7.86
CA ALA A 106 4.35 23.00 7.80
C ALA A 106 4.59 23.93 9.01
N GLU A 107 4.65 23.36 10.22
CA GLU A 107 4.94 24.10 11.45
C GLU A 107 6.34 24.76 11.40
N GLN A 108 7.37 24.04 10.95
CA GLN A 108 8.71 24.63 10.77
C GLN A 108 8.73 25.75 9.72
N ARG A 109 7.95 25.63 8.65
CA ARG A 109 7.83 26.70 7.64
C ARG A 109 7.18 27.94 8.24
N GLN A 110 6.14 27.78 9.05
CA GLN A 110 5.48 28.89 9.74
C GLN A 110 6.45 29.60 10.69
N GLN A 111 7.17 28.86 11.53
CA GLN A 111 8.18 29.43 12.44
C GLN A 111 9.29 30.19 11.69
N ARG A 112 9.77 29.65 10.55
CA ARG A 112 10.76 30.35 9.71
C ARG A 112 10.20 31.64 9.11
N HIS A 113 8.95 31.63 8.64
CA HIS A 113 8.31 32.83 8.11
C HIS A 113 8.12 33.90 9.20
N GLU A 114 7.74 33.52 10.42
CA GLU A 114 7.63 34.43 11.55
C GLU A 114 9.01 35.02 11.95
N ALA A 115 10.05 34.19 12.03
CA ALA A 115 11.41 34.65 12.32
C ALA A 115 11.93 35.65 11.26
N GLN A 116 11.64 35.40 9.98
CA GLN A 116 11.99 36.34 8.90
C GLN A 116 11.23 37.66 8.98
N ARG A 117 9.97 37.65 9.43
CA ARG A 117 9.19 38.87 9.67
C ARG A 117 9.68 39.66 10.88
N ALA A 118 10.14 38.96 11.93
CA ALA A 118 10.66 39.59 13.15
C ALA A 118 12.09 40.14 12.98
N THR A 119 12.82 39.69 11.95
CA THR A 119 14.17 40.21 11.66
C THR A 119 14.02 41.50 10.85
N PRO A 120 14.32 42.69 11.41
CA PRO A 120 14.29 43.92 10.65
C PRO A 120 15.29 43.83 9.48
N PRO A 121 14.93 44.30 8.27
CA PRO A 121 15.84 44.28 7.15
C PRO A 121 17.13 45.05 7.51
N PRO A 122 18.30 44.57 7.06
CA PRO A 122 19.55 45.30 7.27
C PRO A 122 19.39 46.70 6.69
N ARG A 123 19.58 47.73 7.52
CA ARG A 123 19.46 49.13 7.10
C ARG A 123 20.49 49.39 5.98
N PRO A 124 20.06 49.81 4.78
CA PRO A 124 21.01 50.14 3.72
C PRO A 124 21.88 51.31 4.18
N GLY A 125 23.20 51.10 4.21
CA GLY A 125 24.19 52.15 4.51
C GLY A 125 24.97 52.00 5.83
N LEU A 126 24.68 51.00 6.68
CA LEU A 126 25.51 50.70 7.86
C LEU A 126 26.45 49.54 7.55
N PRO A 127 27.78 49.70 7.68
CA PRO A 127 28.72 48.60 7.49
C PRO A 127 28.44 47.52 8.56
N ALA A 128 28.43 46.25 8.14
CA ALA A 128 28.13 45.09 9.00
C ALA A 128 28.99 45.04 10.28
N ALA A 129 30.16 45.70 10.28
CA ALA A 129 31.10 45.77 11.40
C ALA A 129 30.63 46.60 12.61
N LEU A 130 29.60 47.44 12.49
CA LEU A 130 29.10 48.27 13.61
C LEU A 130 27.83 47.71 14.29
N ALA A 131 27.18 46.68 13.73
CA ALA A 131 25.94 46.14 14.26
C ALA A 131 26.13 45.16 15.44
N THR A 132 27.33 44.58 15.58
CA THR A 132 27.75 43.78 16.74
C THR A 132 28.70 44.57 17.62
N ALA A 133 28.43 45.86 17.84
CA ALA A 133 29.07 46.59 18.91
C ALA A 133 28.57 45.99 20.24
N GLU A 134 29.32 45.00 20.70
CA GLU A 134 29.21 44.34 21.99
C GLU A 134 29.13 45.42 23.07
N TYR A 135 27.95 45.54 23.68
CA TYR A 135 27.71 46.47 24.76
C TYR A 135 28.50 45.98 25.98
N ASP A 136 29.63 46.65 26.26
CA ASP A 136 30.43 46.44 27.46
C ASP A 136 29.99 47.42 28.55
N PRO A 137 29.27 46.95 29.59
CA PRO A 137 28.71 47.82 30.63
C PRO A 137 29.75 48.42 31.58
N GLU A 138 31.02 47.98 31.55
CA GLU A 138 32.05 48.44 32.51
C GLU A 138 32.94 49.58 31.97
N ARG A 139 32.68 50.11 30.78
CA ARG A 139 33.49 51.17 30.18
C ARG A 139 32.99 52.58 30.56
N TRP A 140 33.35 53.04 31.77
CA TRP A 140 33.08 54.40 32.28
C TRP A 140 34.38 55.02 32.78
#